data_AF-A0A7Y6PV71-F1
#
_entry.id   AF-A0A7Y6PV71-F1
#
_cell.length_a   1.000
_cell.length_b   1.000
_cell.length_c   1.000
_cell.angle_alpha   90.00
_cell.angle_beta   90.00
_cell.angle_gamma   90.00
#
_symmetry.space_group_name_H-M   'P 1'
#
loop_
_entity.id
_entity.type
_entity.pdbx_description
1 polymer ?
#
loop_
_entity_poly.entity_id
_entity_poly.type
_entity_poly.pdbx_seq_one_letter_code
_entity_poly.pdbx_strand_id
1 'polypeptide(L)'
;MADIQTRKVQLAVSAAAVPKDSIDYWLGGFIVFGMVVGALVGGIVSAVILATAPGFTAAVQKTPLVIGWTVLIAAEGAVSWAGVLPAVSAWWVSTKAAERRNRKWLPMTLAAIVGAIALTFVLEPRVFPLHVPWPLGESHYARVGIMSFFVMIPPFLALAGMWSSAIAGFELSFDKFDDKKKDVDVVATFVELRERVQSLLWYLGVVIGGAMLATGALRQSMLDTGMTKEQYPSTLVLVYGAFFTLLLIISYVPAYLLLQRGGKRLVYRLADGDNVLAWNDQRQKLATMLVPTGTIGDTLKSTIAIFSPVVAGFLSLAFPK
;
A
#
# COMPACT_ATOMS: atom_id res chain seq x y z
N MET A 1 -21.88 -27.49 -29.03
CA MET A 1 -20.80 -26.60 -29.56
C MET A 1 -20.33 -25.55 -28.55
N ALA A 2 -21.20 -24.93 -27.73
CA ALA A 2 -20.80 -23.97 -26.68
C ALA A 2 -19.81 -24.54 -25.62
N ASP A 3 -19.93 -25.82 -25.28
CA ASP A 3 -19.05 -26.49 -24.30
C ASP A 3 -17.59 -26.64 -24.79
N ILE A 4 -17.38 -26.76 -26.10
CA ILE A 4 -16.05 -26.90 -26.70
C ILE A 4 -15.30 -25.56 -26.73
N GLN A 5 -16.00 -24.46 -27.00
CA GLN A 5 -15.44 -23.10 -26.94
C GLN A 5 -15.03 -22.74 -25.50
N THR A 6 -15.90 -23.06 -24.52
CA THR A 6 -15.62 -22.81 -23.10
C THR A 6 -14.44 -23.62 -22.58
N ARG A 7 -14.34 -24.91 -22.96
CA ARG A 7 -13.16 -25.74 -22.67
C ARG A 7 -11.90 -25.24 -23.35
N LYS A 8 -11.97 -24.73 -24.59
CA LYS A 8 -10.80 -24.16 -25.28
C LYS A 8 -10.31 -22.88 -24.64
N VAL A 9 -11.20 -22.03 -24.15
CA VAL A 9 -10.81 -20.82 -23.38
C VAL A 9 -10.25 -21.19 -22.02
N GLN A 10 -10.85 -22.14 -21.29
CA GLN A 10 -10.29 -22.64 -20.03
C GLN A 10 -8.94 -23.34 -20.23
N LEU A 11 -8.78 -24.13 -21.30
CA LEU A 11 -7.51 -24.77 -21.66
C LEU A 11 -6.49 -23.75 -22.15
N ALA A 12 -6.90 -22.70 -22.85
CA ALA A 12 -6.00 -21.61 -23.24
C ALA A 12 -5.59 -20.77 -22.04
N VAL A 13 -6.47 -20.55 -21.06
CA VAL A 13 -6.14 -19.88 -19.79
C VAL A 13 -5.27 -20.78 -18.90
N SER A 14 -5.49 -22.10 -18.90
CA SER A 14 -4.66 -23.07 -18.17
C SER A 14 -3.35 -23.41 -18.89
N ALA A 15 -3.25 -23.20 -20.21
CA ALA A 15 -2.03 -23.40 -21.00
C ALA A 15 -1.25 -22.10 -21.21
N ALA A 16 -1.91 -20.94 -21.10
CA ALA A 16 -1.29 -19.64 -20.85
C ALA A 16 -0.99 -19.41 -19.36
N ALA A 17 -1.27 -20.40 -18.51
CA ALA A 17 -0.46 -20.60 -17.33
C ALA A 17 0.96 -20.88 -17.86
N VAL A 18 1.69 -19.78 -17.97
CA VAL A 18 3.08 -19.67 -18.44
C VAL A 18 3.83 -20.91 -17.98
N PRO A 19 4.62 -21.58 -18.86
CA PRO A 19 5.40 -22.75 -18.50
C PRO A 19 6.45 -22.32 -17.48
N LYS A 20 6.01 -22.25 -16.23
CA LYS A 20 6.61 -21.60 -15.06
C LYS A 20 8.11 -21.79 -15.10
N ASP A 21 8.74 -20.86 -15.79
CA ASP A 21 10.14 -20.95 -16.14
C ASP A 21 10.85 -20.96 -14.79
N SER A 22 11.96 -21.67 -14.66
CA SER A 22 12.73 -21.66 -13.41
C SER A 22 12.99 -20.23 -12.89
N ILE A 23 13.06 -19.27 -13.81
CA ILE A 23 13.18 -17.82 -13.57
C ILE A 23 12.08 -17.29 -12.64
N ASP A 24 10.81 -17.67 -12.78
CA ASP A 24 9.71 -17.15 -11.94
C ASP A 24 9.77 -17.69 -10.51
N TYR A 25 10.21 -18.93 -10.33
CA TYR A 25 10.46 -19.49 -9.00
C TYR A 25 11.64 -18.81 -8.30
N TRP A 26 12.72 -18.55 -9.03
CA TRP A 26 13.86 -17.79 -8.51
C TRP A 26 13.48 -16.35 -8.18
N LEU A 27 12.67 -15.70 -9.01
CA LEU A 27 12.18 -14.35 -8.75
C LEU A 27 11.29 -14.30 -7.51
N GLY A 28 10.36 -15.25 -7.38
CA GLY A 28 9.49 -15.37 -6.21
C GLY A 28 10.28 -15.61 -4.92
N GLY A 29 11.25 -16.52 -4.96
CA GLY A 29 12.15 -16.77 -3.83
C GLY A 29 12.98 -15.55 -3.46
N PHE A 30 13.50 -14.82 -4.44
CA PHE A 30 14.27 -13.59 -4.22
C PHE A 30 13.40 -12.48 -3.60
N ILE A 31 12.16 -12.31 -4.08
CA ILE A 31 11.22 -11.35 -3.50
C ILE A 31 10.93 -11.70 -2.05
N VAL A 32 10.57 -12.96 -1.74
CA VAL A 32 10.27 -13.39 -0.37
C VAL A 32 11.50 -13.22 0.53
N PHE A 33 12.67 -13.65 0.08
CA PHE A 33 13.92 -13.48 0.83
C PHE A 33 14.19 -12.00 1.13
N GLY A 34 14.08 -11.15 0.12
CA GLY A 34 14.32 -9.72 0.31
C GLY A 34 13.21 -9.02 1.12
N MET A 35 11.98 -9.53 1.14
CA MET A 35 10.94 -9.09 2.09
C MET A 35 11.36 -9.41 3.53
N VAL A 36 11.90 -10.60 3.79
CA VAL A 36 12.40 -11.00 5.12
C VAL A 36 13.60 -10.15 5.53
N VAL A 37 14.58 -9.96 4.63
CA VAL A 37 15.75 -9.12 4.90
C VAL A 37 15.32 -7.66 5.14
N GLY A 38 14.42 -7.13 4.30
CA GLY A 38 13.84 -5.80 4.49
C GLY A 38 13.16 -5.66 5.84
N ALA A 39 12.36 -6.66 6.24
CA ALA A 39 11.70 -6.69 7.54
C ALA A 39 12.70 -6.64 8.70
N LEU A 40 13.74 -7.47 8.64
CA LEU A 40 14.79 -7.50 9.67
C LEU A 40 15.52 -6.16 9.76
N VAL A 41 15.93 -5.59 8.62
CA VAL A 41 16.62 -4.29 8.57
C VAL A 41 15.71 -3.18 9.11
N GLY A 42 14.49 -3.07 8.62
CA GLY A 42 13.54 -2.04 9.03
C GLY A 42 13.23 -2.10 10.53
N GLY A 43 13.00 -3.30 11.06
CA GLY A 43 12.72 -3.50 12.48
C GLY A 43 13.93 -3.24 13.38
N ILE A 44 15.10 -3.79 13.04
CA ILE A 44 16.33 -3.61 13.81
C ILE A 44 16.77 -2.15 13.81
N VAL A 45 16.78 -1.48 12.65
CA VAL A 45 17.18 -0.07 12.55
C VAL A 45 16.25 0.81 13.39
N SER A 46 14.93 0.60 13.31
CA SER A 46 13.97 1.38 14.09
C SER A 46 14.13 1.14 15.59
N ALA A 47 14.32 -0.12 16.00
CA ALA A 47 14.57 -0.48 17.40
C ALA A 47 15.89 0.14 17.91
N VAL A 48 16.97 0.10 17.12
CA VAL A 48 18.27 0.67 17.49
C VAL A 48 18.21 2.19 17.59
N ILE A 49 17.54 2.88 16.65
CA ILE A 49 17.37 4.34 16.70
C ILE A 49 16.66 4.76 17.99
N LEU A 50 15.67 4.01 18.44
CA LEU A 50 14.95 4.29 19.69
C LEU A 50 15.74 3.89 20.93
N ALA A 51 16.27 2.66 20.97
CA ALA A 51 16.95 2.12 22.15
C ALA A 51 18.26 2.85 22.49
N THR A 52 18.92 3.45 21.48
CA THR A 52 20.14 4.23 21.67
C THR A 52 19.86 5.70 22.00
N ALA A 53 18.60 6.10 22.16
CA ALA A 53 18.24 7.49 22.43
C ALA A 53 18.58 7.89 23.87
N PRO A 54 19.19 9.07 24.08
CA PRO A 54 19.33 9.64 25.41
C PRO A 54 17.98 9.69 26.12
N GLY A 55 17.91 9.15 27.33
CA GLY A 55 16.67 9.08 28.11
C GLY A 55 15.83 7.82 27.90
N PHE A 56 16.12 6.97 26.91
CA PHE A 56 15.35 5.74 26.66
C PHE A 56 15.27 4.82 27.90
N THR A 57 16.42 4.49 28.50
CA THR A 57 16.47 3.65 29.71
C THR A 57 15.67 4.26 30.86
N ALA A 58 15.77 5.59 31.05
CA ALA A 58 15.02 6.30 32.07
C ALA A 58 13.51 6.30 31.79
N ALA A 59 13.11 6.43 30.52
CA ALA A 59 11.71 6.34 30.09
C ALA A 59 11.14 4.94 30.32
N VAL A 60 11.90 3.88 29.99
CA VAL A 60 11.50 2.49 30.24
C VAL A 60 11.36 2.20 31.74
N GLN A 61 12.28 2.70 32.57
CA GLN A 61 12.20 2.55 34.03
C GLN A 61 10.97 3.26 34.62
N LYS A 62 10.59 4.41 34.06
CA LYS A 62 9.37 5.14 34.48
C LYS A 62 8.10 4.45 33.99
N THR A 63 8.12 3.93 32.77
CA THR A 63 6.93 3.41 32.11
C THR A 63 7.28 2.21 31.21
N PRO A 64 6.99 0.97 31.66
CA PRO A 64 7.24 -0.23 30.86
C PRO A 64 6.54 -0.25 29.49
N LEU A 65 5.44 0.50 29.31
CA LEU A 65 4.75 0.64 28.01
C LEU A 65 5.62 1.25 26.91
N VAL A 66 6.71 1.94 27.24
CA VAL A 66 7.70 2.43 26.27
C VAL A 66 8.32 1.27 25.48
N ILE A 67 8.46 0.09 26.10
CA ILE A 67 8.91 -1.13 25.40
C ILE A 67 7.86 -1.56 24.37
N GLY A 68 6.58 -1.59 24.75
CA GLY A 68 5.48 -1.94 23.85
C GLY A 68 5.40 -1.00 22.64
N TRP A 69 5.52 0.30 22.88
CA TRP A 69 5.61 1.30 21.81
C TRP A 69 6.81 1.07 20.88
N THR A 70 7.99 0.79 21.44
CA THR A 70 9.21 0.51 20.66
C THR A 70 9.07 -0.73 19.80
N VAL A 71 8.47 -1.81 20.34
CA VAL A 71 8.17 -3.04 19.60
C VAL A 71 7.20 -2.77 18.45
N LEU A 72 6.17 -1.95 18.68
CA LEU A 72 5.22 -1.58 17.62
C LEU A 72 5.87 -0.78 16.50
N ILE A 73 6.74 0.18 16.82
CA ILE A 73 7.52 0.89 15.81
C ILE A 73 8.46 -0.05 15.06
N ALA A 74 9.13 -0.96 15.75
CA ALA A 74 10.00 -1.94 15.10
C ALA A 74 9.19 -2.86 14.17
N ALA A 75 8.01 -3.30 14.58
CA ALA A 75 7.11 -4.08 13.73
C ALA A 75 6.61 -3.26 12.53
N GLU A 76 6.26 -1.99 12.71
CA GLU A 76 5.89 -1.09 11.62
C GLU A 76 7.05 -0.89 10.62
N GLY A 77 8.25 -0.62 11.13
CA GLY A 77 9.46 -0.52 10.33
C GLY A 77 9.74 -1.81 9.54
N ALA A 78 9.56 -2.97 10.19
CA ALA A 78 9.70 -4.26 9.53
C ALA A 78 8.68 -4.45 8.39
N VAL A 79 7.40 -4.20 8.65
CA VAL A 79 6.35 -4.30 7.63
C VAL A 79 6.59 -3.32 6.49
N SER A 80 6.93 -2.07 6.81
CA SER A 80 7.22 -1.03 5.83
C SER A 80 8.34 -1.46 4.89
N TRP A 81 9.47 -1.91 5.43
CA TRP A 81 10.62 -2.32 4.62
C TRP A 81 10.43 -3.65 3.88
N ALA A 82 9.59 -4.56 4.38
CA ALA A 82 9.19 -5.76 3.63
C ALA A 82 8.51 -5.38 2.30
N GLY A 83 7.76 -4.29 2.26
CA GLY A 83 7.05 -3.84 1.06
C GLY A 83 7.92 -3.19 -0.03
N VAL A 84 9.20 -2.92 0.23
CA VAL A 84 10.08 -2.21 -0.72
C VAL A 84 10.22 -2.97 -2.03
N LEU A 85 10.52 -4.27 -1.99
CA LEU A 85 10.74 -5.04 -3.20
C LEU A 85 9.48 -5.19 -4.06
N PRO A 86 8.29 -5.53 -3.50
CA PRO A 86 7.04 -5.45 -4.24
C PRO A 86 6.79 -4.06 -4.85
N ALA A 87 7.03 -2.98 -4.10
CA ALA A 87 6.84 -1.62 -4.60
C ALA A 87 7.79 -1.26 -5.75
N VAL A 88 9.08 -1.56 -5.60
CA VAL A 88 10.11 -1.31 -6.62
C VAL A 88 9.85 -2.15 -7.86
N SER A 89 9.48 -3.43 -7.71
CA SER A 89 9.15 -4.29 -8.86
C SER A 89 7.88 -3.83 -9.59
N ALA A 90 6.87 -3.33 -8.86
CA ALA A 90 5.69 -2.70 -9.44
C ALA A 90 6.09 -1.47 -10.25
N TRP A 91 6.89 -0.58 -9.67
CA TRP A 91 7.38 0.62 -10.33
C TRP A 91 8.25 0.31 -11.55
N TRP A 92 9.16 -0.67 -11.48
CA TRP A 92 10.05 -1.05 -12.57
C TRP A 92 9.31 -1.64 -13.77
N VAL A 93 8.37 -2.57 -13.54
CA VAL A 93 7.60 -3.20 -14.62
C VAL A 93 6.71 -2.17 -15.32
N SER A 94 6.07 -1.31 -14.53
CA SER A 94 5.18 -0.28 -15.06
C SER A 94 5.91 0.86 -15.77
N THR A 95 7.12 1.24 -15.32
CA THR A 95 7.94 2.23 -16.03
C THR A 95 8.42 1.70 -17.39
N LYS A 96 8.77 0.42 -17.50
CA LYS A 96 9.04 -0.22 -18.79
C LYS A 96 7.83 -0.20 -19.72
N ALA A 97 6.63 -0.39 -19.19
CA ALA A 97 5.40 -0.27 -19.98
C ALA A 97 5.15 1.19 -20.45
N ALA A 98 5.33 2.16 -19.55
CA ALA A 98 5.12 3.59 -19.81
C ALA A 98 6.22 4.24 -20.67
N GLU A 99 7.40 3.62 -20.77
CA GLU A 99 8.53 4.04 -21.60
C GLU A 99 8.15 4.17 -23.08
N ARG A 100 7.16 3.39 -23.52
CA ARG A 100 6.61 3.46 -24.89
C ARG A 100 5.93 4.79 -25.22
N ARG A 101 5.53 5.60 -24.22
CA ARG A 101 4.74 6.84 -24.42
C ARG A 101 5.31 8.09 -23.75
N ASN A 102 6.57 8.06 -23.29
CA ASN A 102 7.26 9.21 -22.69
C ASN A 102 6.57 9.85 -21.46
N ARG A 103 5.85 9.05 -20.65
CA ARG A 103 5.10 9.53 -19.46
C ARG A 103 5.69 9.09 -18.11
N LYS A 104 6.95 8.66 -18.08
CA LYS A 104 7.61 8.06 -16.90
C LYS A 104 7.63 8.95 -15.65
N TRP A 105 7.63 10.28 -15.83
CA TRP A 105 7.76 11.23 -14.73
C TRP A 105 6.47 11.42 -13.95
N LEU A 106 5.31 11.31 -14.61
CA LEU A 106 4.00 11.58 -14.04
C LEU A 106 3.72 10.83 -12.71
N PRO A 107 3.92 9.50 -12.61
CA PRO A 107 3.67 8.78 -11.36
C PRO A 107 4.64 9.17 -10.25
N MET A 108 5.90 9.45 -10.58
CA MET A 108 6.89 9.92 -9.59
C MET A 108 6.56 11.32 -9.08
N THR A 109 6.11 12.22 -9.94
CA THR A 109 5.69 13.57 -9.53
C THR A 109 4.49 13.50 -8.60
N LEU A 110 3.52 12.63 -8.88
CA LEU A 110 2.32 12.49 -8.06
C LEU A 110 2.64 11.86 -6.70
N ALA A 111 3.49 10.83 -6.68
CA ALA A 111 4.03 10.28 -5.44
C ALA A 111 4.84 11.34 -4.66
N ALA A 112 5.70 12.12 -5.33
CA ALA A 112 6.47 13.24 -4.76
C ALA A 112 5.59 14.26 -4.04
N ILE A 113 4.51 14.70 -4.69
CA ILE A 113 3.56 15.66 -4.11
C ILE A 113 2.89 15.06 -2.87
N VAL A 114 2.39 13.83 -2.96
CA VAL A 114 1.73 13.15 -1.84
C VAL A 114 2.70 12.91 -0.68
N GLY A 115 3.92 12.49 -0.97
CA GLY A 115 4.98 12.30 0.01
C GLY A 115 5.40 13.60 0.69
N ALA A 116 5.49 14.70 -0.06
CA ALA A 116 5.77 16.01 0.49
C ALA A 116 4.65 16.48 1.45
N ILE A 117 3.38 16.29 1.06
CA ILE A 117 2.24 16.59 1.93
C ILE A 117 2.29 15.74 3.21
N ALA A 118 2.54 14.45 3.09
CA ALA A 118 2.70 13.56 4.25
C ALA A 118 3.85 14.04 5.16
N LEU A 119 4.99 14.40 4.57
CA LEU A 119 6.17 14.84 5.31
C LEU A 119 5.91 16.15 6.06
N THR A 120 5.19 17.11 5.45
CA THR A 120 4.83 18.36 6.13
C THR A 120 3.98 18.10 7.38
N PHE A 121 3.08 17.13 7.35
CA PHE A 121 2.26 16.79 8.51
C PHE A 121 3.07 16.10 9.62
N VAL A 122 4.07 15.31 9.25
CA VAL A 122 4.96 14.62 10.20
C VAL A 122 5.99 15.56 10.82
N LEU A 123 6.55 16.47 10.03
CA LEU A 123 7.69 17.32 10.43
C LEU A 123 7.29 18.68 11.00
N GLU A 124 6.02 19.07 10.96
CA GLU A 124 5.60 20.40 11.43
C GLU A 124 5.04 20.34 12.87
N PRO A 125 5.89 20.43 13.91
CA PRO A 125 5.45 20.51 15.30
C PRO A 125 4.64 21.79 15.58
N ARG A 126 4.59 22.76 14.64
CA ARG A 126 3.79 23.98 14.76
C ARG A 126 2.31 23.76 14.47
N VAL A 127 1.93 22.72 13.70
CA VAL A 127 0.51 22.42 13.44
C VAL A 127 -0.16 21.92 14.72
N PHE A 128 0.59 21.21 15.55
CA PHE A 128 0.16 20.79 16.89
C PHE A 128 1.27 21.10 17.89
N PRO A 129 1.32 22.34 18.45
CA PRO A 129 2.32 22.74 19.42
C PRO A 129 2.10 22.00 20.75
N LEU A 130 2.51 20.74 20.75
CA LEU A 130 2.51 19.85 21.87
C LEU A 130 3.67 20.26 22.77
N HIS A 131 3.37 21.04 23.81
CA HIS A 131 4.30 21.34 24.90
C HIS A 131 4.43 20.11 25.80
N VAL A 132 5.02 19.07 25.23
CA VAL A 132 5.04 17.71 25.76
C VAL A 132 6.49 17.38 26.13
N PRO A 133 6.80 17.08 27.42
CA PRO A 133 8.09 16.52 27.79
C PRO A 133 8.22 15.12 27.19
N TRP A 134 8.86 15.03 26.03
CA TRP A 134 9.03 13.78 25.29
C TRP A 134 9.90 12.76 26.03
N PRO A 135 9.66 11.45 25.83
CA PRO A 135 10.34 10.40 26.60
C PRO A 135 11.83 10.31 26.26
N LEU A 136 12.25 10.84 25.11
CA LEU A 136 13.64 10.86 24.65
C LEU A 136 14.32 12.24 24.85
N GLY A 137 13.71 13.10 25.68
CA GLY A 137 14.21 14.44 25.98
C GLY A 137 14.40 15.32 24.75
N GLU A 138 15.46 16.12 24.74
CA GLU A 138 15.78 17.08 23.66
C GLU A 138 16.07 16.40 22.31
N SER A 139 16.52 15.14 22.33
CA SER A 139 16.86 14.39 21.11
C SER A 139 15.65 13.79 20.40
N HIS A 140 14.46 13.86 21.02
CA HIS A 140 13.26 13.17 20.55
C HIS A 140 12.89 13.57 19.12
N TYR A 141 12.77 14.87 18.86
CA TYR A 141 12.33 15.38 17.55
C TYR A 141 13.26 14.96 16.42
N ALA A 142 14.58 15.05 16.62
CA ALA A 142 15.55 14.68 15.59
C ALA A 142 15.49 13.17 15.30
N ARG A 143 15.42 12.31 16.32
CA ARG A 143 15.39 10.86 16.14
C ARG A 143 14.07 10.37 15.54
N VAL A 144 12.95 10.90 16.03
CA VAL A 144 11.64 10.60 15.44
C VAL A 144 11.58 11.11 14.02
N GLY A 145 12.11 12.31 13.72
CA GLY A 145 12.18 12.82 12.35
C GLY A 145 12.99 11.92 11.40
N ILE A 146 14.19 11.48 11.82
CA ILE A 146 15.02 10.55 11.03
C ILE A 146 14.30 9.22 10.81
N MET A 147 13.70 8.67 11.87
CA MET A 147 12.98 7.41 11.82
C MET A 147 11.74 7.51 10.93
N SER A 148 10.94 8.57 11.06
CA SER A 148 9.78 8.81 10.22
C SER A 148 10.17 8.97 8.76
N PHE A 149 11.25 9.70 8.46
CA PHE A 149 11.78 9.78 7.10
C PHE A 149 12.15 8.39 6.55
N PHE A 150 12.86 7.59 7.34
CA PHE A 150 13.27 6.24 6.97
C PHE A 150 12.08 5.30 6.73
N VAL A 151 11.06 5.34 7.60
CA VAL A 151 9.84 4.53 7.50
C VAL A 151 8.91 5.00 6.37
N MET A 152 9.01 6.26 5.94
CA MET A 152 8.22 6.82 4.83
C MET A 152 8.71 6.44 3.43
N ILE A 153 9.97 6.03 3.27
CA ILE A 153 10.53 5.67 1.96
C ILE A 153 9.73 4.53 1.30
N PRO A 154 9.42 3.41 1.98
CA PRO A 154 8.70 2.32 1.33
C PRO A 154 7.24 2.65 0.93
N PRO A 155 6.41 3.32 1.76
CA PRO A 155 5.09 3.81 1.35
C PRO A 155 5.13 4.75 0.15
N PHE A 156 6.15 5.60 0.08
CA PHE A 156 6.38 6.47 -1.07
C PHE A 156 6.57 5.67 -2.37
N LEU A 157 7.43 4.65 -2.33
CA LEU A 157 7.66 3.76 -3.46
C LEU A 157 6.40 2.98 -3.83
N ALA A 158 5.61 2.55 -2.84
CA ALA A 158 4.35 1.86 -3.08
C ALA A 158 3.32 2.75 -3.78
N LEU A 159 3.22 4.03 -3.40
CA LEU A 159 2.39 5.02 -4.10
C LEU A 159 2.85 5.22 -5.55
N ALA A 160 4.16 5.36 -5.77
CA ALA A 160 4.71 5.47 -7.13
C ALA A 160 4.39 4.22 -7.97
N GLY A 161 4.61 3.03 -7.41
CA GLY A 161 4.29 1.76 -8.06
C GLY A 161 2.81 1.59 -8.36
N MET A 162 1.92 2.06 -7.48
CA MET A 162 0.48 2.01 -7.65
C MET A 162 0.03 2.87 -8.84
N TRP A 163 0.47 4.13 -8.88
CA TRP A 163 0.12 5.06 -9.96
C TRP A 163 0.70 4.61 -11.29
N SER A 164 1.97 4.18 -11.31
CA SER A 164 2.59 3.68 -12.53
C SER A 164 1.84 2.44 -13.05
N SER A 165 1.45 1.50 -12.18
CA SER A 165 0.70 0.30 -12.59
C SER A 165 -0.68 0.65 -13.15
N ALA A 166 -1.37 1.60 -12.54
CA ALA A 166 -2.67 2.08 -13.03
C ALA A 166 -2.57 2.79 -14.38
N ILE A 167 -1.55 3.63 -14.57
CA ILE A 167 -1.26 4.30 -15.85
C ILE A 167 -0.92 3.26 -16.91
N ALA A 168 -0.04 2.30 -16.62
CA ALA A 168 0.31 1.23 -17.55
C ALA A 168 -0.92 0.40 -17.97
N GLY A 169 -1.79 0.04 -17.01
CA GLY A 169 -3.03 -0.69 -17.30
C GLY A 169 -3.98 0.11 -18.19
N PHE A 170 -4.09 1.42 -17.96
CA PHE A 170 -4.86 2.30 -18.83
C PHE A 170 -4.25 2.41 -20.23
N GLU A 171 -2.93 2.54 -20.34
CA GLU A 171 -2.22 2.67 -21.62
C GLU A 171 -2.28 1.39 -22.46
N LEU A 172 -2.18 0.21 -21.84
CA LEU A 172 -2.36 -1.10 -22.50
C LEU A 172 -3.71 -1.18 -23.22
N SER A 173 -4.75 -0.52 -22.71
CA SER A 173 -6.05 -0.49 -23.37
C SER A 173 -6.07 0.22 -24.73
N PHE A 174 -5.00 0.95 -25.08
CA PHE A 174 -4.88 1.64 -26.36
C PHE A 174 -4.05 0.89 -27.40
N ASP A 175 -3.32 -0.16 -27.02
CA ASP A 175 -2.46 -0.90 -27.96
C ASP A 175 -3.30 -1.56 -29.08
N LYS A 176 -2.67 -1.77 -30.24
CA LYS A 176 -3.32 -2.43 -31.39
C LYS A 176 -3.36 -3.94 -31.18
N PHE A 177 -4.54 -4.52 -31.39
CA PHE A 177 -4.82 -5.95 -31.29
C PHE A 177 -4.91 -6.52 -32.71
N ASP A 178 -3.78 -6.98 -33.23
CA ASP A 178 -3.70 -7.53 -34.59
C ASP A 178 -3.44 -9.05 -34.57
N ASP A 179 -3.19 -9.64 -33.39
CA ASP A 179 -2.84 -11.07 -33.21
C ASP A 179 -3.46 -11.61 -31.91
N LYS A 180 -4.19 -12.73 -32.00
CA LYS A 180 -4.83 -13.40 -30.85
C LYS A 180 -3.87 -13.74 -29.73
N LYS A 181 -2.61 -14.10 -30.04
CA LYS A 181 -1.62 -14.38 -29.00
C LYS A 181 -1.33 -13.13 -28.16
N LYS A 182 -1.24 -11.98 -28.83
CA LYS A 182 -1.03 -10.68 -28.21
C LYS A 182 -2.23 -10.26 -27.33
N ASP A 183 -3.45 -10.62 -27.71
CA ASP A 183 -4.65 -10.33 -26.92
C ASP A 183 -4.60 -11.00 -25.54
N VAL A 184 -4.19 -12.28 -25.48
CA VAL A 184 -4.04 -13.03 -24.22
C VAL A 184 -2.97 -12.41 -23.34
N ASP A 185 -1.81 -12.07 -23.91
CA ASP A 185 -0.70 -11.44 -23.17
C ASP A 185 -1.12 -10.08 -22.58
N VAL A 186 -1.89 -9.28 -23.33
CA VAL A 186 -2.40 -7.99 -22.84
C VAL A 186 -3.40 -8.17 -21.71
N VAL A 187 -4.32 -9.14 -21.81
CA VAL A 187 -5.27 -9.46 -20.73
C VAL A 187 -4.52 -9.91 -19.48
N ALA A 188 -3.57 -10.83 -19.61
CA ALA A 188 -2.77 -11.33 -18.49
C ALA A 188 -2.00 -10.19 -17.80
N THR A 189 -1.31 -9.36 -18.60
CA THR A 189 -0.57 -8.20 -18.09
C THR A 189 -1.51 -7.22 -17.38
N PHE A 190 -2.70 -6.97 -17.91
CA PHE A 190 -3.66 -6.07 -17.30
C PHE A 190 -4.17 -6.60 -15.93
N VAL A 191 -4.49 -7.89 -15.85
CA VAL A 191 -4.91 -8.54 -14.60
C VAL A 191 -3.79 -8.44 -13.55
N GLU A 192 -2.55 -8.70 -13.94
CA GLU A 192 -1.39 -8.59 -13.05
C GLU A 192 -1.22 -7.15 -12.51
N LEU A 193 -1.32 -6.13 -13.38
CA LEU A 193 -1.24 -4.73 -12.95
C LEU A 193 -2.37 -4.34 -11.98
N ARG A 194 -3.58 -4.88 -12.18
CA ARG A 194 -4.70 -4.67 -11.26
C ARG A 194 -4.42 -5.31 -9.90
N GLU A 195 -3.97 -6.56 -9.88
CA GLU A 195 -3.62 -7.27 -8.64
C GLU A 195 -2.49 -6.57 -7.89
N ARG A 196 -1.48 -6.06 -8.61
CA ARG A 196 -0.42 -5.23 -8.03
C ARG A 196 -0.96 -3.97 -7.34
N VAL A 197 -1.89 -3.24 -7.98
CA VAL A 197 -2.52 -2.05 -7.35
C VAL A 197 -3.28 -2.43 -6.08
N GLN A 198 -4.00 -3.56 -6.07
CA GLN A 198 -4.71 -4.04 -4.88
C GLN A 198 -3.75 -4.46 -3.76
N SER A 199 -2.67 -5.17 -4.11
CA SER A 199 -1.63 -5.58 -3.16
C SER A 199 -0.94 -4.37 -2.50
N LEU A 200 -0.61 -3.35 -3.31
CA LEU A 200 -0.01 -2.10 -2.81
C LEU A 200 -0.98 -1.32 -1.92
N LEU A 201 -2.29 -1.31 -2.24
CA LEU A 201 -3.30 -0.71 -1.37
C LEU A 201 -3.34 -1.42 -0.01
N TRP A 202 -3.37 -2.76 -0.02
CA TRP A 202 -3.38 -3.54 1.21
C TRP A 202 -2.14 -3.25 2.07
N TYR A 203 -0.96 -3.28 1.44
CA TYR A 203 0.30 -2.92 2.08
C TYR A 203 0.27 -1.53 2.74
N LEU A 204 -0.16 -0.49 2.00
CA LEU A 204 -0.28 0.86 2.56
C LEU A 204 -1.27 0.92 3.72
N GLY A 205 -2.37 0.18 3.65
CA GLY A 205 -3.32 0.04 4.75
C GLY A 205 -2.68 -0.55 6.01
N VAL A 206 -1.86 -1.59 5.86
CA VAL A 206 -1.16 -2.21 7.00
C VAL A 206 -0.17 -1.23 7.62
N VAL A 207 0.62 -0.51 6.81
CA VAL A 207 1.58 0.48 7.31
C VAL A 207 0.86 1.60 8.08
N ILE A 208 -0.22 2.16 7.53
CA ILE A 208 -1.00 3.21 8.20
C ILE A 208 -1.61 2.69 9.50
N GLY A 209 -2.15 1.47 9.50
CA GLY A 209 -2.68 0.83 10.70
C GLY A 209 -1.61 0.62 11.78
N GLY A 210 -0.42 0.18 11.38
CA GLY A 210 0.74 0.05 12.26
C GLY A 210 1.14 1.39 12.89
N ALA A 211 1.24 2.44 12.08
CA ALA A 211 1.54 3.79 12.54
C ALA A 211 0.52 4.31 13.57
N MET A 212 -0.77 4.05 13.35
CA MET A 212 -1.83 4.42 14.28
C MET A 212 -1.73 3.66 15.60
N LEU A 213 -1.44 2.35 15.57
CA LEU A 213 -1.20 1.56 16.78
C LEU A 213 0.00 2.05 17.56
N ALA A 214 1.12 2.32 16.87
CA ALA A 214 2.33 2.86 17.47
C ALA A 214 2.04 4.24 18.12
N THR A 215 1.30 5.11 17.43
CA THR A 215 0.92 6.43 17.98
C THR A 215 0.00 6.31 19.20
N GLY A 216 -0.96 5.38 19.18
CA GLY A 216 -1.83 5.09 20.34
C GLY A 216 -1.05 4.56 21.54
N ALA A 217 -0.11 3.64 21.32
CA ALA A 217 0.77 3.12 22.36
C ALA A 217 1.71 4.19 22.92
N LEU A 218 2.24 5.07 22.06
CA LEU A 218 3.01 6.24 22.49
C LEU A 218 2.17 7.09 23.44
N ARG A 219 0.94 7.45 23.04
CA ARG A 219 0.04 8.24 23.89
C ARG A 219 -0.15 7.59 25.26
N GLN A 220 -0.42 6.29 25.34
CA GLN A 220 -0.57 5.61 26.63
C GLN A 220 0.70 5.65 27.46
N SER A 221 1.87 5.42 26.84
CA SER A 221 3.14 5.56 27.56
C SER A 221 3.36 6.97 28.10
N MET A 222 2.91 8.01 27.39
CA MET A 222 3.05 9.39 27.84
C MET A 222 2.12 9.71 29.01
N LEU A 223 0.87 9.24 28.98
CA LEU A 223 -0.06 9.41 30.10
C LEU A 223 0.47 8.77 31.39
N ASP A 224 1.06 7.58 31.27
CA ASP A 224 1.69 6.87 32.40
C ASP A 224 2.89 7.63 33.01
N THR A 225 3.57 8.48 32.23
CA THR A 225 4.64 9.35 32.75
C THR A 225 4.13 10.60 33.50
N GLY A 226 2.81 10.74 33.69
CA GLY A 226 2.19 11.88 34.36
C GLY A 226 1.69 12.97 33.42
N MET A 227 1.67 12.72 32.11
CA MET A 227 1.05 13.63 31.15
C MET A 227 -0.46 13.66 31.30
N THR A 228 -1.06 14.85 31.22
CA THR A 228 -2.51 15.00 31.27
C THR A 228 -3.16 14.65 29.93
N LYS A 229 -4.44 14.24 29.96
CA LYS A 229 -5.20 13.92 28.73
C LYS A 229 -5.37 15.15 27.84
N GLU A 230 -5.33 16.34 28.42
CA GLU A 230 -5.42 17.63 27.75
C GLU A 230 -4.12 17.99 27.00
N GLN A 231 -2.96 17.56 27.52
CA GLN A 231 -1.66 17.73 26.86
C GLN A 231 -1.48 16.78 25.69
N TYR A 232 -2.03 15.56 25.76
CA TYR A 232 -2.04 14.61 24.65
C TYR A 232 -3.46 14.08 24.39
N PRO A 233 -4.33 14.88 23.76
CA PRO A 233 -5.71 14.50 23.50
C PRO A 233 -5.77 13.33 22.52
N SER A 234 -6.69 12.37 22.77
CA SER A 234 -6.94 11.23 21.87
C SER A 234 -7.36 11.68 20.48
N THR A 235 -7.97 12.86 20.37
CA THR A 235 -8.32 13.52 19.11
C THR A 235 -7.12 13.67 18.17
N LEU A 236 -5.90 13.88 18.69
CA LEU A 236 -4.70 13.99 17.83
C LEU A 236 -4.39 12.67 17.13
N VAL A 237 -4.53 11.56 17.83
CA VAL A 237 -4.29 10.23 17.24
C VAL A 237 -5.34 9.91 16.18
N LEU A 238 -6.60 10.33 16.40
CA LEU A 238 -7.67 10.22 15.41
C LEU A 238 -7.43 11.11 14.20
N VAL A 239 -7.02 12.37 14.40
CA VAL A 239 -6.71 13.31 13.30
C VAL A 239 -5.52 12.78 12.49
N TYR A 240 -4.50 12.22 13.14
CA TYR A 240 -3.36 11.58 12.48
C TYR A 240 -3.82 10.42 11.59
N GLY A 241 -4.60 9.48 12.13
CA GLY A 241 -5.14 8.37 11.34
C GLY A 241 -6.04 8.81 10.20
N ALA A 242 -6.92 9.79 10.44
CA ALA A 242 -7.83 10.34 9.44
C ALA A 242 -7.06 11.02 8.29
N PHE A 243 -5.99 11.76 8.60
CA PHE A 243 -5.13 12.40 7.62
C PHE A 243 -4.52 11.38 6.65
N PHE A 244 -3.87 10.33 7.16
CA PHE A 244 -3.25 9.30 6.31
C PHE A 244 -4.29 8.48 5.54
N THR A 245 -5.44 8.22 6.13
CA THR A 245 -6.56 7.53 5.45
C THR A 245 -7.07 8.38 4.28
N LEU A 246 -7.27 9.68 4.47
CA LEU A 246 -7.70 10.59 3.42
C LEU A 246 -6.65 10.66 2.29
N LEU A 247 -5.37 10.73 2.65
CA LEU A 247 -4.26 10.73 1.70
C LEU A 247 -4.22 9.44 0.89
N LEU A 248 -4.48 8.28 1.52
CA LEU A 248 -4.62 7.00 0.82
C LEU A 248 -5.80 7.01 -0.16
N ILE A 249 -6.96 7.53 0.26
CA ILE A 249 -8.15 7.64 -0.61
C ILE A 249 -7.87 8.52 -1.83
N ILE A 250 -7.30 9.71 -1.62
CA ILE A 250 -6.95 10.65 -2.70
C ILE A 250 -5.94 10.02 -3.67
N SER A 251 -5.06 9.15 -3.17
CA SER A 251 -4.07 8.45 -3.99
C SER A 251 -4.66 7.25 -4.74
N TYR A 252 -5.51 6.47 -4.09
CA TYR A 252 -6.05 5.22 -4.62
C TYR A 252 -7.18 5.44 -5.62
N VAL A 253 -8.10 6.37 -5.35
CA VAL A 253 -9.29 6.58 -6.19
C VAL A 253 -8.92 6.88 -7.65
N PRO A 254 -7.98 7.80 -7.96
CA PRO A 254 -7.56 8.04 -9.33
C PRO A 254 -6.97 6.79 -10.01
N ALA A 255 -6.12 6.04 -9.30
CA ALA A 255 -5.52 4.81 -9.80
C ALA A 255 -6.59 3.74 -10.13
N TYR A 256 -7.57 3.57 -9.23
CA TYR A 256 -8.70 2.69 -9.44
C TYR A 256 -9.54 3.10 -10.67
N LEU A 257 -9.83 4.40 -10.82
CA LEU A 257 -10.61 4.89 -11.97
C LEU A 257 -9.87 4.70 -13.30
N LEU A 258 -8.55 4.86 -13.33
CA LEU A 258 -7.72 4.57 -14.51
C LEU A 258 -7.80 3.10 -14.90
N LEU A 259 -7.62 2.18 -13.94
CA LEU A 259 -7.78 0.75 -14.19
C LEU A 259 -9.20 0.41 -14.64
N GLN A 260 -10.23 0.97 -13.99
CA GLN A 260 -11.62 0.71 -14.37
C GLN A 260 -11.90 1.15 -15.82
N ARG A 261 -11.38 2.31 -16.23
CA ARG A 261 -11.50 2.80 -17.62
C ARG A 261 -10.74 1.91 -18.60
N GLY A 262 -9.51 1.51 -18.26
CA GLY A 262 -8.70 0.60 -19.07
C GLY A 262 -9.38 -0.75 -19.26
N GLY A 263 -9.83 -1.36 -18.17
CA GLY A 263 -10.54 -2.65 -18.18
C GLY A 263 -11.84 -2.60 -18.98
N LYS A 264 -12.69 -1.58 -18.78
CA LYS A 264 -13.92 -1.40 -19.58
C LYS A 264 -13.62 -1.32 -21.07
N ARG A 265 -12.55 -0.63 -21.46
CA ARG A 265 -12.16 -0.51 -22.86
C ARG A 265 -11.64 -1.82 -23.43
N LEU A 266 -10.82 -2.56 -22.69
CA LEU A 266 -10.38 -3.90 -23.08
C LEU A 266 -11.56 -4.84 -23.27
N VAL A 267 -12.54 -4.82 -22.35
CA VAL A 267 -13.78 -5.60 -22.49
C VAL A 267 -14.51 -5.27 -23.79
N TYR A 268 -14.69 -3.98 -24.12
CA TYR A 268 -15.37 -3.60 -25.37
C TYR A 268 -14.59 -4.00 -26.63
N ARG A 269 -13.26 -4.04 -26.56
CA ARG A 269 -12.41 -4.41 -27.72
C ARG A 269 -12.33 -5.92 -27.93
N LEU A 270 -12.31 -6.69 -26.84
CA LEU A 270 -12.09 -8.13 -26.86
C LEU A 270 -13.38 -8.95 -26.87
N ALA A 271 -14.52 -8.34 -26.51
CA ALA A 271 -15.81 -8.98 -26.65
C ALA A 271 -16.15 -9.09 -28.13
N ASP A 272 -16.16 -10.33 -28.61
CA ASP A 272 -16.56 -10.70 -29.96
C ASP A 272 -17.78 -11.62 -29.88
N GLY A 273 -18.48 -11.82 -30.99
CA GLY A 273 -19.60 -12.76 -31.00
C GLY A 273 -20.43 -12.66 -32.26
N ASP A 274 -20.74 -13.83 -32.82
CA ASP A 274 -21.54 -13.95 -34.04
C ASP A 274 -22.97 -13.37 -33.90
N ASN A 275 -23.43 -13.17 -32.67
CA ASN A 275 -24.69 -12.52 -32.35
C ASN A 275 -24.63 -11.76 -31.02
N VAL A 276 -25.65 -10.93 -30.79
CA VAL A 276 -25.75 -10.04 -29.62
C VAL A 276 -25.71 -10.80 -28.28
N LEU A 277 -26.30 -12.00 -28.20
CA LEU A 277 -26.32 -12.80 -26.98
C LEU A 277 -24.94 -13.37 -26.66
N ALA A 278 -24.26 -13.93 -27.65
CA ALA A 278 -22.89 -14.45 -27.53
C ALA A 278 -21.90 -13.33 -27.18
N TRP A 279 -22.00 -12.19 -27.85
CA TRP A 279 -21.23 -10.99 -27.55
C TRP A 279 -21.45 -10.52 -26.11
N ASN A 280 -22.71 -10.47 -25.65
CA ASN A 280 -23.02 -10.03 -24.29
C ASN A 280 -22.51 -11.02 -23.22
N ASP A 281 -22.59 -12.33 -23.44
CA ASP A 281 -22.05 -13.35 -22.53
C ASP A 281 -20.51 -13.24 -22.42
N GLN A 282 -19.80 -13.10 -23.55
CA GLN A 282 -18.35 -12.89 -23.54
C GLN A 282 -17.98 -11.58 -22.86
N ARG A 283 -18.71 -10.49 -23.13
CA ARG A 283 -18.53 -9.19 -22.47
C ARG A 283 -18.67 -9.31 -20.96
N GLN A 284 -19.67 -10.03 -20.45
CA GLN A 284 -19.86 -10.23 -19.01
C GLN A 284 -18.71 -11.02 -18.39
N LYS A 285 -18.26 -12.10 -19.04
CA LYS A 285 -17.10 -12.90 -18.59
C LYS A 285 -15.81 -12.08 -18.58
N LEU A 286 -15.57 -11.27 -19.62
CA LEU A 286 -14.42 -10.37 -19.65
C LEU A 286 -14.55 -9.27 -18.60
N ALA A 287 -15.75 -8.76 -18.35
CA ALA A 287 -15.97 -7.71 -17.35
C ALA A 287 -15.67 -8.18 -15.94
N THR A 288 -16.01 -9.43 -15.57
CA THR A 288 -15.65 -9.97 -14.25
C THR A 288 -14.14 -10.15 -14.09
N MET A 289 -13.41 -10.43 -15.18
CA MET A 289 -11.96 -10.59 -15.15
C MET A 289 -11.20 -9.27 -15.22
N LEU A 290 -11.65 -8.29 -16.01
CA LEU A 290 -10.90 -7.08 -16.35
C LEU A 290 -11.39 -5.84 -15.62
N VAL A 291 -12.67 -5.75 -15.29
CA VAL A 291 -13.18 -4.61 -14.52
C VAL A 291 -13.03 -4.96 -13.05
N PRO A 292 -12.42 -4.10 -12.21
CA PRO A 292 -12.42 -4.32 -10.77
C PRO A 292 -13.84 -4.58 -10.26
N THR A 293 -14.09 -5.77 -9.74
CA THR A 293 -15.43 -6.19 -9.27
C THR A 293 -15.68 -5.60 -7.88
N GLY A 294 -16.56 -4.62 -7.82
CA GLY A 294 -16.93 -3.92 -6.58
C GLY A 294 -16.91 -2.42 -6.74
N THR A 295 -17.70 -1.71 -5.94
CA THR A 295 -17.59 -0.26 -5.83
C THR A 295 -16.29 0.10 -5.11
N ILE A 296 -15.80 1.33 -5.29
CA ILE A 296 -14.69 1.87 -4.47
C ILE A 296 -15.00 1.67 -2.98
N GLY A 297 -16.26 1.85 -2.60
CA GLY A 297 -16.74 1.61 -1.24
C GLY A 297 -16.58 0.16 -0.78
N ASP A 298 -16.77 -0.85 -1.64
CA ASP A 298 -16.63 -2.25 -1.27
C ASP A 298 -15.17 -2.64 -1.03
N THR A 299 -14.25 -2.14 -1.85
CA THR A 299 -12.81 -2.37 -1.64
C THR A 299 -12.29 -1.63 -0.40
N LEU A 300 -12.77 -0.41 -0.14
CA LEU A 300 -12.43 0.29 1.09
C LEU A 300 -13.05 -0.40 2.32
N LYS A 301 -14.30 -0.84 2.23
CA LYS A 301 -14.97 -1.59 3.31
C LYS A 301 -14.25 -2.90 3.62
N SER A 302 -13.85 -3.67 2.60
CA SER A 302 -13.12 -4.92 2.82
C SER A 302 -11.76 -4.65 3.47
N THR A 303 -11.07 -3.61 3.04
CA THR A 303 -9.81 -3.16 3.64
C THR A 303 -10.03 -2.77 5.11
N ILE A 304 -11.00 -1.91 5.40
CA ILE A 304 -11.34 -1.48 6.76
C ILE A 304 -11.77 -2.67 7.63
N ALA A 305 -12.53 -3.61 7.08
CA ALA A 305 -12.99 -4.80 7.80
C ALA A 305 -11.83 -5.71 8.19
N ILE A 306 -10.82 -5.87 7.33
CA ILE A 306 -9.58 -6.59 7.67
C ILE A 306 -8.85 -5.90 8.83
N PHE A 307 -8.90 -4.57 8.89
CA PHE A 307 -8.34 -3.80 10.00
C PHE A 307 -9.26 -3.68 11.21
N SER A 308 -10.45 -4.27 11.21
CA SER A 308 -11.39 -4.20 12.34
C SER A 308 -10.75 -4.58 13.68
N PRO A 309 -9.98 -5.69 13.81
CA PRO A 309 -9.33 -6.01 15.09
C PRO A 309 -8.31 -4.95 15.53
N VAL A 310 -7.61 -4.34 14.58
CA VAL A 310 -6.65 -3.26 14.83
C VAL A 310 -7.39 -2.00 15.27
N VAL A 311 -8.48 -1.64 14.59
CA VAL A 311 -9.32 -0.49 14.94
C VAL A 311 -9.98 -0.72 16.31
N ALA A 312 -10.49 -1.91 16.60
CA ALA A 312 -11.09 -2.24 17.88
C ALA A 312 -10.08 -2.22 19.03
N GLY A 313 -8.89 -2.78 18.82
CA GLY A 313 -7.78 -2.70 19.78
C GLY A 313 -7.33 -1.27 20.00
N PHE A 314 -7.23 -0.49 18.93
CA PHE A 314 -6.94 0.94 18.99
C PHE A 314 -8.01 1.71 19.75
N LEU A 315 -9.30 1.48 19.47
CA LEU A 315 -10.41 2.14 20.18
C LEU A 315 -10.41 1.77 21.67
N SER A 316 -10.15 0.51 22.01
CA SER A 316 -10.01 0.06 23.40
C SER A 316 -8.86 0.80 24.12
N LEU A 317 -7.73 1.01 23.43
CA LEU A 317 -6.60 1.77 23.97
C LEU A 317 -6.85 3.28 23.98
N ALA A 318 -7.57 3.83 23.01
CA ALA A 318 -7.83 5.26 22.91
C ALA A 318 -8.89 5.75 23.89
N PHE A 319 -9.82 4.87 24.27
CA PHE A 319 -10.94 5.14 25.18
C PHE A 319 -10.88 4.25 26.43
N PRO A 320 -9.91 4.47 27.35
CA PRO A 320 -9.99 3.86 28.66
C PRO A 320 -11.24 4.39 29.38
N LYS A 321 -12.03 3.47 29.96
CA LYS A 321 -13.21 3.78 30.78
C LYS A 321 -12.86 4.69 31.96
#